data_AF-A0AA97D9R7-F1
#
_entry.id   AF-A0AA97D9R7-F1
#
_cell.length_a   1.000
_cell.length_b   1.000
_cell.length_c   1.000
_cell.angle_alpha   90.00
_cell.angle_beta   90.00
_cell.angle_gamma   90.00
#
_symmetry.space_group_name_H-M   'P 1'
#
loop_
_entity.id
_entity.type
_entity.pdbx_description
1 polymer ?
#
loop_
_entity_poly.entity_id
_entity_poly.type
_entity_poly.pdbx_seq_one_letter_code
_entity_poly.pdbx_strand_id
1 'polypeptide(L)'
;MKCPKCGKEFDDAVKFCSNCGAKIEQEEPQALNPTEGSKSPSSEARKAPTEDAESVATSVNKFQAEESTKNTTESDMGEILKSIQNDSHVSFWKKVRDKFSKKTWKKIGIGTLSAVVVVAVCAIAIYKPKPEQIVISKDTLTVGLNESPKIPLKVTPSNASSRSFQLIGSDSKVATFAIVKENGSISAKINPEKVGSVTLKIKYQSKSNGEKTSNVVSIVVIDKVAQKKQADDIIKQIDALSNVTLDDYDKVQKLDSAYKNLPEYAKSLVSNNRKIYDAEDTIADLAKAKAAPTIQAIDKIGTVTKDSGKNIDAARKLYDSLPDGAKQAVTNYDDLVSAESELQSIQAAEQEAAQKVQEIKDFKNSCGSYSYKEIARNPDSYTGKSAKFTGQVIQVINDGNEVALRVNVTKGEYGLWDDTMYIVYSYPDSSSPKILEDDIITMYGTLAGNETYTSTLGASVTIPAMAAQYIDIQ
;
A
#
# COMPACT_ATOMS: atom_id res chain seq x y z
N MET A 1 13.38 -11.25 -13.17
CA MET A 1 12.49 -10.22 -12.56
C MET A 1 12.98 -9.75 -11.18
N LYS A 2 12.37 -8.71 -10.57
CA LYS A 2 12.65 -8.27 -9.17
C LYS A 2 11.47 -8.57 -8.26
N CYS A 3 11.74 -9.04 -7.05
CA CYS A 3 10.69 -9.32 -6.08
C CYS A 3 9.98 -8.02 -5.67
N PRO A 4 8.66 -7.91 -5.77
CA PRO A 4 7.94 -6.67 -5.43
C PRO A 4 8.02 -6.34 -3.93
N LYS A 5 8.27 -7.33 -3.07
CA LYS A 5 8.37 -7.14 -1.61
C LYS A 5 9.77 -6.77 -1.12
N CYS A 6 10.84 -7.27 -1.76
CA CYS A 6 12.22 -7.08 -1.25
C CYS A 6 13.26 -6.66 -2.30
N GLY A 7 12.86 -6.46 -3.56
CA GLY A 7 13.71 -5.95 -4.64
C GLY A 7 14.79 -6.91 -5.16
N LYS A 8 14.90 -8.13 -4.61
CA LYS A 8 15.92 -9.10 -5.01
C LYS A 8 15.63 -9.65 -6.41
N GLU A 9 16.67 -9.76 -7.23
CA GLU A 9 16.62 -10.34 -8.57
C GLU A 9 16.52 -11.88 -8.51
N PHE A 10 15.75 -12.45 -9.44
CA PHE A 10 15.58 -13.88 -9.61
C PHE A 10 15.29 -14.24 -11.08
N ASP A 11 15.60 -15.50 -11.43
CA ASP A 11 15.37 -16.07 -12.77
C ASP A 11 13.90 -16.47 -12.98
N ASP A 12 13.48 -16.43 -14.25
CA ASP A 12 12.08 -16.49 -14.66
C ASP A 12 11.49 -17.92 -14.55
N ALA A 13 11.30 -18.42 -13.33
CA ALA A 13 10.58 -19.68 -13.04
C ALA A 13 10.21 -19.89 -11.55
N VAL A 14 10.43 -18.93 -10.65
CA VAL A 14 10.22 -19.14 -9.20
C VAL A 14 8.81 -18.72 -8.75
N LYS A 15 8.08 -19.63 -8.12
CA LYS A 15 6.75 -19.37 -7.53
C LYS A 15 6.82 -18.54 -6.24
N PHE A 16 7.98 -18.53 -5.57
CA PHE A 16 8.22 -17.83 -4.31
C PHE A 16 9.62 -17.23 -4.27
N CYS A 17 9.75 -16.02 -3.70
CA CYS A 17 11.02 -15.35 -3.50
C CYS A 17 11.85 -16.08 -2.43
N SER A 18 13.06 -16.52 -2.80
CA SER A 18 14.00 -17.20 -1.91
C SER A 18 14.53 -16.34 -0.75
N ASN A 19 14.27 -15.03 -0.76
CA ASN A 19 14.78 -14.10 0.25
C ASN A 19 13.72 -13.66 1.27
N CYS A 20 12.48 -13.45 0.83
CA CYS A 20 11.41 -12.94 1.70
C CYS A 20 10.15 -13.82 1.71
N GLY A 21 10.16 -14.96 1.00
CA GLY A 21 9.05 -15.91 0.95
C GLY A 21 7.79 -15.40 0.23
N ALA A 22 7.81 -14.20 -0.35
CA ALA A 22 6.68 -13.64 -1.07
C ALA A 22 6.37 -14.48 -2.31
N LYS A 23 5.08 -14.79 -2.52
CA LYS A 23 4.61 -15.44 -3.74
C LYS A 23 4.86 -14.50 -4.93
N ILE A 24 5.41 -15.05 -6.01
CA ILE A 24 5.62 -14.32 -7.26
C ILE A 24 4.55 -14.83 -8.21
N GLU A 25 3.57 -13.97 -8.51
CA GLU A 25 2.55 -14.28 -9.50
C GLU A 25 3.16 -14.20 -10.89
N GLN A 26 3.10 -15.32 -11.62
CA GLN A 26 3.44 -15.37 -13.04
C GLN A 26 2.16 -15.01 -13.79
N GLU A 27 2.18 -13.91 -14.56
CA GLU A 27 1.10 -13.62 -15.49
C GLU A 27 1.08 -14.71 -16.57
N GLU A 28 -0.01 -15.46 -16.65
CA GLU A 28 -0.27 -16.39 -17.74
C GLU A 28 -0.43 -15.60 -19.04
N PRO A 29 0.19 -16.01 -20.16
CA PRO A 29 0.01 -15.32 -21.43
C PRO A 29 -1.45 -15.44 -21.87
N GLN A 30 -2.14 -14.30 -21.93
CA GLN A 30 -3.52 -14.23 -22.41
C GLN A 30 -3.59 -14.69 -23.87
N ALA A 31 -4.46 -15.67 -24.12
CA ALA A 31 -4.81 -16.10 -25.46
C ALA A 31 -5.46 -14.94 -26.23
N LEU A 32 -4.85 -14.56 -27.35
CA LEU A 32 -5.40 -13.63 -28.32
C LEU A 32 -6.69 -14.21 -28.92
N ASN A 33 -7.82 -13.55 -28.69
CA ASN A 33 -8.99 -13.65 -29.55
C ASN A 33 -8.93 -12.56 -30.63
N PRO A 34 -9.32 -12.85 -31.90
CA PRO A 34 -9.16 -11.91 -33.00
C PRO A 34 -10.32 -10.91 -33.05
N THR A 35 -9.99 -9.62 -33.08
CA THR A 35 -10.89 -8.54 -33.48
C THR A 35 -10.73 -8.26 -34.97
N GLU A 36 -11.75 -8.59 -35.75
CA GLU A 36 -12.04 -7.93 -37.03
C GLU A 36 -12.51 -6.50 -36.78
N GLY A 37 -12.13 -5.55 -37.64
CA GLY A 37 -12.94 -4.34 -37.80
C GLY A 37 -12.22 -3.00 -37.92
N SER A 38 -11.58 -2.80 -39.07
CA SER A 38 -11.74 -1.59 -39.89
C SER A 38 -10.83 -0.36 -39.68
N LYS A 39 -10.37 0.11 -40.85
CA LYS A 39 -10.09 1.50 -41.27
C LYS A 39 -8.75 2.13 -40.88
N SER A 40 -7.83 2.05 -41.84
CA SER A 40 -6.93 3.16 -42.22
C SER A 40 -7.75 4.26 -42.94
N PRO A 41 -7.31 5.52 -43.02
CA PRO A 41 -6.29 5.83 -44.04
C PRO A 41 -5.23 6.88 -43.66
N SER A 42 -4.17 6.85 -44.48
CA SER A 42 -3.34 7.98 -44.96
C SER A 42 -2.34 8.63 -44.00
N SER A 43 -1.05 8.50 -44.31
CA SER A 43 -0.32 9.57 -45.01
C SER A 43 1.06 9.09 -45.49
N GLU A 44 1.52 9.77 -46.52
CA GLU A 44 2.54 9.41 -47.48
C GLU A 44 3.99 9.50 -46.99
N ALA A 45 4.81 8.80 -47.77
CA ALA A 45 6.25 8.67 -47.67
C ALA A 45 7.05 9.88 -48.21
N ARG A 46 8.26 10.04 -47.65
CA ARG A 46 9.59 10.37 -48.25
C ARG A 46 10.37 11.20 -47.23
N LYS A 47 11.66 10.99 -46.93
CA LYS A 47 12.77 10.36 -47.66
C LYS A 47 13.92 10.15 -46.66
N ALA A 48 14.59 9.00 -46.74
CA ALA A 48 16.00 8.79 -46.33
C ALA A 48 16.93 9.56 -47.31
N PRO A 49 18.29 9.61 -47.21
CA PRO A 49 19.19 8.67 -46.51
C PRO A 49 20.40 9.37 -45.82
N THR A 50 21.48 8.78 -45.30
CA THR A 50 22.25 7.56 -45.64
C THR A 50 23.26 7.26 -44.53
N GLU A 51 23.74 6.00 -44.52
CA GLU A 51 25.11 5.53 -44.16
C GLU A 51 25.49 5.51 -42.65
N ASP A 52 26.00 4.43 -42.03
CA ASP A 52 26.53 3.16 -42.54
C ASP A 52 26.52 2.04 -41.46
N ALA A 53 26.36 0.81 -41.98
CA ALA A 53 26.75 -0.54 -41.55
C ALA A 53 27.10 -0.81 -40.06
N GLU A 54 26.43 -1.75 -39.36
CA GLU A 54 26.57 -3.23 -39.44
C GLU A 54 28.03 -3.70 -39.24
N SER A 55 28.39 -4.71 -38.44
CA SER A 55 27.73 -5.93 -37.95
C SER A 55 28.59 -6.47 -36.77
N VAL A 56 28.07 -7.00 -35.65
CA VAL A 56 27.55 -8.38 -35.45
C VAL A 56 28.60 -9.43 -35.86
N ALA A 57 29.03 -10.45 -35.10
CA ALA A 57 28.41 -11.33 -34.11
C ALA A 57 29.52 -12.17 -33.42
N THR A 58 29.38 -12.55 -32.14
CA THR A 58 29.08 -13.92 -31.64
C THR A 58 30.20 -14.96 -31.94
N SER A 59 30.75 -15.76 -31.02
CA SER A 59 30.16 -16.77 -30.13
C SER A 59 31.32 -17.41 -29.34
N VAL A 60 31.30 -17.55 -28.01
CA VAL A 60 30.83 -18.70 -27.19
C VAL A 60 31.52 -20.06 -27.44
N ASN A 61 32.28 -20.55 -26.44
CA ASN A 61 32.23 -21.87 -25.74
C ASN A 61 33.59 -22.18 -25.05
N LYS A 62 33.67 -22.37 -23.73
CA LYS A 62 33.28 -23.51 -22.86
C LYS A 62 34.23 -24.71 -23.02
N PHE A 63 34.95 -25.10 -21.96
CA PHE A 63 34.89 -26.44 -21.33
C PHE A 63 35.87 -26.58 -20.13
N GLN A 64 35.38 -27.29 -19.10
CA GLN A 64 36.09 -27.75 -17.90
C GLN A 64 36.86 -29.05 -18.18
N ALA A 65 37.88 -29.37 -17.36
CA ALA A 65 37.89 -30.51 -16.42
C ALA A 65 39.31 -30.98 -16.03
N GLU A 66 39.39 -31.37 -14.76
CA GLU A 66 40.35 -32.15 -13.94
C GLU A 66 41.25 -33.15 -14.72
N GLU A 67 42.46 -33.53 -14.29
CA GLU A 67 42.77 -34.39 -13.14
C GLU A 67 44.31 -34.63 -13.04
N SER A 68 44.72 -35.20 -11.92
CA SER A 68 46.08 -35.46 -11.42
C SER A 68 46.88 -36.57 -12.14
N THR A 69 48.22 -36.50 -12.13
CA THR A 69 49.13 -37.35 -11.31
C THR A 69 50.61 -37.31 -11.73
N LYS A 70 51.45 -37.09 -10.71
CA LYS A 70 52.85 -37.52 -10.44
C LYS A 70 53.88 -37.83 -11.56
N ASN A 71 55.04 -37.19 -11.30
CA ASN A 71 56.43 -37.68 -11.34
C ASN A 71 57.15 -37.79 -12.68
N THR A 72 58.11 -36.89 -12.94
CA THR A 72 59.49 -37.31 -13.26
C THR A 72 60.52 -36.19 -12.98
N THR A 73 61.48 -36.54 -12.12
CA THR A 73 62.93 -36.28 -12.11
C THR A 73 63.57 -34.95 -12.56
N GLU A 74 64.60 -34.64 -11.79
CA GLU A 74 65.68 -33.64 -11.80
C GLU A 74 66.47 -33.48 -13.14
N SER A 75 65.78 -33.33 -14.28
CA SER A 75 66.43 -33.07 -15.59
C SER A 75 65.77 -31.99 -16.45
N ASP A 76 64.62 -31.41 -16.05
CA ASP A 76 63.91 -30.39 -16.85
C ASP A 76 64.00 -28.95 -16.29
N MET A 77 64.80 -28.74 -15.24
CA MET A 77 65.13 -27.40 -14.72
C MET A 77 66.18 -26.64 -15.57
N GLY A 78 66.66 -27.25 -16.66
CA GLY A 78 67.66 -26.68 -17.57
C GLY A 78 67.08 -25.89 -18.75
N GLU A 79 65.83 -26.12 -19.14
CA GLU A 79 65.22 -25.46 -20.31
C GLU A 79 64.18 -24.37 -19.96
N ILE A 80 63.62 -24.38 -18.75
CA ILE A 80 62.71 -23.31 -18.30
C ILE A 80 63.47 -22.00 -17.93
N LEU A 81 64.78 -22.07 -17.71
CA LEU A 81 65.62 -20.88 -17.48
C LEU A 81 66.02 -20.12 -18.75
N LYS A 82 65.68 -20.60 -19.96
CA LYS A 82 65.96 -19.92 -21.22
C LYS A 82 64.78 -19.12 -21.80
N SER A 83 63.59 -19.14 -21.19
CA SER A 83 62.42 -18.39 -21.67
C SER A 83 62.05 -17.16 -20.81
N ILE A 84 62.74 -16.90 -19.70
CA ILE A 84 62.64 -15.63 -18.96
C ILE A 84 63.82 -14.74 -19.34
N GLN A 85 63.86 -14.39 -20.63
CA GLN A 85 64.69 -13.30 -21.14
C GLN A 85 63.74 -12.27 -21.74
N ASN A 86 63.19 -11.39 -20.88
CA ASN A 86 62.79 -10.07 -21.35
C ASN A 86 62.88 -9.01 -20.24
N ASP A 87 63.70 -8.00 -20.54
CA ASP A 87 63.61 -6.58 -20.20
C ASP A 87 63.33 -6.19 -18.75
N SER A 88 64.34 -5.86 -17.94
CA SER A 88 65.05 -4.57 -18.01
C SER A 88 66.45 -4.61 -17.36
N HIS A 89 66.88 -5.78 -16.90
CA HIS A 89 68.15 -5.96 -16.18
C HIS A 89 69.36 -6.26 -17.10
N VAL A 90 69.14 -6.69 -18.34
CA VAL A 90 70.23 -7.06 -19.28
C VAL A 90 70.97 -5.82 -19.82
N SER A 91 70.28 -4.69 -19.99
CA SER A 91 70.88 -3.45 -20.50
C SER A 91 71.84 -2.81 -19.49
N PHE A 92 71.55 -2.93 -18.19
CA PHE A 92 72.44 -2.50 -17.11
C PHE A 92 73.71 -3.36 -17.07
N TRP A 93 73.57 -4.68 -17.14
CA TRP A 93 74.72 -5.61 -17.15
C TRP A 93 75.55 -5.55 -18.44
N LYS A 94 74.96 -5.20 -19.58
CA LYS A 94 75.69 -4.93 -20.83
C LYS A 94 76.55 -3.66 -20.72
N LYS A 95 76.04 -2.60 -20.08
CA LYS A 95 76.81 -1.37 -19.77
C LYS A 95 77.92 -1.58 -18.73
N VAL A 96 77.70 -2.42 -17.73
CA VAL A 96 78.71 -2.75 -16.71
C VAL A 96 79.82 -3.63 -17.30
N ARG A 97 79.47 -4.60 -18.15
CA ARG A 97 80.43 -5.44 -18.91
C ARG A 97 81.26 -4.62 -19.91
N ASP A 98 80.64 -3.70 -20.65
CA ASP A 98 81.36 -2.85 -21.61
C ASP A 98 82.27 -1.82 -20.94
N LYS A 99 81.93 -1.34 -19.73
CA LYS A 99 82.82 -0.47 -18.95
C LYS A 99 84.06 -1.17 -18.39
N PHE A 100 84.09 -2.50 -18.38
CA PHE A 100 85.22 -3.28 -17.86
C PHE A 100 86.17 -3.83 -18.93
N SER A 101 85.93 -3.61 -20.24
CA SER A 101 86.70 -4.29 -21.31
C SER A 101 87.75 -3.46 -22.07
N LYS A 102 87.96 -2.16 -21.81
CA LYS A 102 88.98 -1.37 -22.55
C LYS A 102 89.75 -0.38 -21.67
N LYS A 103 91.09 -0.55 -21.61
CA LYS A 103 92.15 0.25 -20.91
C LYS A 103 92.09 0.15 -19.38
N THR A 104 93.06 -0.35 -18.60
CA THR A 104 94.51 -0.53 -18.80
C THR A 104 94.95 -1.56 -17.74
N TRP A 105 95.47 -2.72 -18.11
CA TRP A 105 96.11 -3.66 -17.17
C TRP A 105 97.59 -3.77 -17.53
N LYS A 106 98.43 -2.99 -16.82
CA LYS A 106 99.86 -3.23 -16.73
C LYS A 106 100.16 -3.49 -15.26
N LYS A 107 100.51 -4.76 -14.97
CA LYS A 107 100.97 -5.31 -13.68
C LYS A 107 99.94 -5.30 -12.54
N ILE A 108 99.46 -6.49 -12.17
CA ILE A 108 99.45 -7.09 -10.81
C ILE A 108 98.60 -8.38 -10.87
N GLY A 109 99.05 -9.41 -10.13
CA GLY A 109 98.67 -10.81 -10.28
C GLY A 109 97.21 -11.17 -10.00
N ILE A 110 96.84 -12.28 -10.63
CA ILE A 110 95.60 -13.04 -10.49
C ILE A 110 95.49 -13.53 -9.04
N GLY A 111 94.49 -13.04 -8.30
CA GLY A 111 94.27 -13.52 -6.91
C GLY A 111 93.10 -12.92 -6.12
N THR A 112 92.43 -11.86 -6.59
CA THR A 112 91.42 -11.15 -5.77
C THR A 112 90.12 -10.78 -6.49
N LEU A 113 89.81 -11.39 -7.64
CA LEU A 113 88.56 -11.12 -8.37
C LEU A 113 87.41 -12.10 -8.07
N SER A 114 87.66 -13.27 -7.44
CA SER A 114 86.60 -14.22 -7.09
C SER A 114 85.84 -13.89 -5.79
N ALA A 115 86.41 -13.07 -4.89
CA ALA A 115 85.72 -12.69 -3.65
C ALA A 115 84.61 -11.64 -3.89
N VAL A 116 84.81 -10.72 -4.83
CA VAL A 116 83.86 -9.61 -5.09
C VAL A 116 82.61 -10.09 -5.84
N VAL A 117 82.76 -11.08 -6.74
CA VAL A 117 81.65 -11.64 -7.51
C VAL A 117 80.79 -12.60 -6.66
N VAL A 118 81.41 -13.39 -5.77
CA VAL A 118 80.65 -14.26 -4.83
C VAL A 118 79.90 -13.44 -3.78
N VAL A 119 80.46 -12.31 -3.31
CA VAL A 119 79.75 -11.37 -2.42
C VAL A 119 78.60 -10.66 -3.14
N ALA A 120 78.75 -10.33 -4.42
CA ALA A 120 77.68 -9.70 -5.22
C ALA A 120 76.55 -10.68 -5.58
N VAL A 121 76.85 -11.97 -5.82
CA VAL A 121 75.83 -13.00 -6.09
C VAL A 121 75.10 -13.41 -4.81
N CYS A 122 75.77 -13.45 -3.65
CA CYS A 122 75.12 -13.65 -2.35
C CYS A 122 74.25 -12.44 -1.93
N ALA A 123 74.57 -11.22 -2.36
CA ALA A 123 73.78 -10.02 -2.06
C ALA A 123 72.44 -9.95 -2.84
N ILE A 124 72.31 -10.66 -3.97
CA ILE A 124 71.08 -10.67 -4.79
C ILE A 124 70.02 -11.61 -4.20
N ALA A 125 70.41 -12.70 -3.51
CA ALA A 125 69.48 -13.63 -2.85
C ALA A 125 68.74 -13.04 -1.63
N ILE A 126 69.14 -11.85 -1.16
CA ILE A 126 68.54 -11.16 0.01
C ILE A 126 67.71 -9.93 -0.43
N TYR A 127 67.77 -9.52 -1.71
CA TYR A 127 67.08 -8.32 -2.17
C TYR A 127 65.58 -8.55 -2.35
N LYS A 128 64.78 -8.04 -1.40
CA LYS A 128 63.32 -7.98 -1.52
C LYS A 128 62.90 -6.71 -2.26
N PRO A 129 62.19 -6.79 -3.41
CA PRO A 129 61.76 -5.61 -4.15
C PRO A 129 60.80 -4.75 -3.33
N LYS A 130 60.61 -3.50 -3.75
CA LYS A 130 59.62 -2.61 -3.12
C LYS A 130 58.21 -2.99 -3.59
N PRO A 131 57.18 -2.82 -2.75
CA PRO A 131 55.80 -3.08 -3.14
C PRO A 131 55.29 -2.01 -4.11
N GLU A 132 54.73 -2.45 -5.23
CA GLU A 132 54.07 -1.62 -6.26
C GLU A 132 52.59 -1.44 -5.97
N GLN A 133 51.92 -2.50 -5.49
CA GLN A 133 50.50 -2.48 -5.13
C GLN A 133 50.26 -3.24 -3.81
N ILE A 134 49.33 -2.74 -3.01
CA ILE A 134 48.87 -3.35 -1.75
C ILE A 134 47.34 -3.39 -1.79
N VAL A 135 46.74 -4.57 -1.65
CA VAL A 135 45.29 -4.75 -1.64
C VAL A 135 44.88 -5.59 -0.43
N ILE A 136 43.86 -5.13 0.27
CA ILE A 136 43.16 -5.89 1.31
C ILE A 136 42.00 -6.60 0.62
N SER A 137 41.92 -7.92 0.80
CA SER A 137 41.08 -8.80 -0.05
C SER A 137 39.56 -8.67 0.15
N LYS A 138 39.08 -7.76 1.01
CA LYS A 138 37.66 -7.55 1.31
C LYS A 138 37.35 -6.06 1.33
N ASP A 139 36.15 -5.66 0.92
CA ASP A 139 35.70 -4.26 0.99
C ASP A 139 34.99 -3.96 2.32
N THR A 140 34.20 -4.91 2.82
CA THR A 140 33.51 -4.84 4.12
C THR A 140 33.67 -6.15 4.90
N LEU A 141 33.79 -6.05 6.22
CA LEU A 141 33.85 -7.20 7.12
C LEU A 141 33.12 -6.94 8.44
N THR A 142 32.23 -7.86 8.82
CA THR A 142 31.63 -7.88 10.17
C THR A 142 32.41 -8.83 11.08
N VAL A 143 32.81 -8.36 12.26
CA VAL A 143 33.64 -9.11 13.23
C VAL A 143 32.97 -9.10 14.61
N GLY A 144 32.98 -10.22 15.31
CA GLY A 144 32.52 -10.29 16.70
C GLY A 144 33.56 -9.77 17.69
N LEU A 145 33.13 -9.12 18.80
CA LEU A 145 34.04 -8.63 19.86
C LEU A 145 35.09 -9.65 20.35
N ASN A 146 34.70 -10.92 20.42
CA ASN A 146 35.56 -12.01 20.93
C ASN A 146 36.26 -12.79 19.81
N GLU A 147 36.27 -12.27 18.59
CA GLU A 147 36.93 -12.88 17.44
C GLU A 147 38.21 -12.12 17.09
N SER A 148 39.22 -12.80 16.57
CA SER A 148 40.41 -12.14 16.03
C SER A 148 40.74 -12.62 14.63
N PRO A 149 39.89 -12.30 13.63
CA PRO A 149 40.09 -12.76 12.28
C PRO A 149 41.34 -12.13 11.65
N LYS A 150 41.94 -12.88 10.73
CA LYS A 150 43.07 -12.43 9.92
C LYS A 150 42.56 -12.15 8.51
N ILE A 151 42.75 -10.93 8.01
CA ILE A 151 42.47 -10.58 6.62
C ILE A 151 43.76 -10.73 5.80
N PRO A 152 43.78 -11.57 4.75
CA PRO A 152 44.96 -11.72 3.91
C PRO A 152 45.24 -10.44 3.10
N LEU A 153 46.53 -10.08 3.02
CA LEU A 153 47.04 -8.94 2.29
C LEU A 153 47.70 -9.42 0.99
N LYS A 154 47.27 -8.86 -0.13
CA LYS A 154 47.90 -9.08 -1.43
C LYS A 154 48.90 -7.97 -1.69
N VAL A 155 50.16 -8.34 -1.93
CA VAL A 155 51.26 -7.41 -2.20
C VAL A 155 51.88 -7.79 -3.54
N THR A 156 52.09 -6.81 -4.42
CA THR A 156 52.70 -7.01 -5.73
C THR A 156 54.05 -6.29 -5.78
N PRO A 157 55.15 -6.95 -6.20
CA PRO A 157 55.28 -8.40 -6.37
C PRO A 157 55.22 -9.15 -5.02
N SER A 158 54.88 -10.44 -5.04
CA SER A 158 54.62 -11.25 -3.82
C SER A 158 55.80 -11.37 -2.86
N ASN A 159 57.03 -11.24 -3.36
CA ASN A 159 58.26 -11.24 -2.57
C ASN A 159 58.66 -9.84 -2.04
N ALA A 160 57.83 -8.82 -2.23
CA ALA A 160 58.14 -7.46 -1.83
C ALA A 160 58.35 -7.28 -0.32
N SER A 161 59.16 -6.29 0.04
CA SER A 161 59.49 -5.99 1.44
C SER A 161 58.28 -5.41 2.20
N SER A 162 57.89 -6.11 3.26
CA SER A 162 56.80 -5.73 4.18
C SER A 162 57.31 -5.18 5.53
N ARG A 163 58.54 -4.65 5.57
CA ARG A 163 59.15 -4.10 6.81
C ARG A 163 58.61 -2.71 7.18
N SER A 164 58.00 -2.00 6.22
CA SER A 164 57.54 -0.61 6.40
C SER A 164 56.03 -0.45 6.22
N PHE A 165 55.27 -1.54 6.42
CA PHE A 165 53.82 -1.49 6.42
C PHE A 165 53.30 -0.97 7.76
N GLN A 166 52.39 -0.02 7.68
CA GLN A 166 51.65 0.54 8.81
C GLN A 166 50.17 0.31 8.57
N LEU A 167 49.52 -0.39 9.49
CA LEU A 167 48.07 -0.53 9.51
C LEU A 167 47.50 0.73 10.16
N ILE A 168 46.62 1.42 9.45
CA ILE A 168 45.98 2.65 9.92
C ILE A 168 44.50 2.37 10.06
N GLY A 169 44.05 2.32 11.32
CA GLY A 169 42.65 2.33 11.70
C GLY A 169 42.13 3.76 11.84
N SER A 170 40.88 4.03 11.46
CA SER A 170 40.26 5.34 11.73
C SER A 170 39.91 5.56 13.19
N ASP A 171 39.67 4.50 13.96
CA ASP A 171 39.34 4.56 15.38
C ASP A 171 39.91 3.36 16.14
N SER A 172 40.99 3.59 16.89
CA SER A 172 41.64 2.56 17.70
C SER A 172 40.82 2.12 18.93
N LYS A 173 39.77 2.86 19.29
CA LYS A 173 38.85 2.48 20.38
C LYS A 173 37.86 1.41 19.94
N VAL A 174 37.63 1.25 18.64
CA VAL A 174 36.73 0.24 18.06
C VAL A 174 37.49 -1.05 17.77
N ALA A 175 38.66 -0.97 17.12
CA ALA A 175 39.55 -2.11 16.93
C ALA A 175 41.00 -1.68 16.71
N THR A 176 41.93 -2.54 17.10
CA THR A 176 43.35 -2.43 16.77
C THR A 176 43.75 -3.47 15.73
N PHE A 177 44.88 -3.21 15.05
CA PHE A 177 45.32 -4.03 13.92
C PHE A 177 46.80 -4.39 14.05
N ALA A 178 47.13 -5.65 13.80
CA ALA A 178 48.50 -6.14 13.84
C ALA A 178 48.85 -6.90 12.56
N ILE A 179 50.07 -6.68 12.06
CA ILE A 179 50.59 -7.44 10.92
C ILE A 179 51.04 -8.81 11.42
N VAL A 180 50.49 -9.87 10.84
CA VAL A 180 50.88 -11.25 11.12
C VAL A 180 51.51 -11.85 9.86
N LYS A 181 52.66 -12.49 10.03
CA LYS A 181 53.41 -13.17 8.96
C LYS A 181 53.50 -14.65 9.30
N GLU A 182 52.82 -15.48 8.53
CA GLU A 182 52.77 -16.94 8.74
C GLU A 182 52.97 -17.61 7.39
N ASN A 183 53.89 -18.58 7.31
CA ASN A 183 54.16 -19.39 6.10
C ASN A 183 54.33 -18.57 4.81
N GLY A 184 55.03 -17.42 4.89
CA GLY A 184 55.26 -16.53 3.75
C GLY A 184 54.06 -15.64 3.36
N SER A 185 52.89 -15.83 3.96
CA SER A 185 51.71 -14.99 3.77
C SER A 185 51.65 -13.86 4.80
N ILE A 186 51.16 -12.71 4.37
CA ILE A 186 50.98 -11.53 5.24
C ILE A 186 49.47 -11.31 5.43
N SER A 187 49.05 -11.14 6.68
CA SER A 187 47.67 -10.82 7.02
C SER A 187 47.61 -9.67 8.02
N ALA A 188 46.49 -8.95 8.02
CA ALA A 188 46.12 -8.03 9.08
C ALA A 188 45.23 -8.77 10.08
N LYS A 189 45.74 -9.03 11.27
CA LYS A 189 44.95 -9.51 12.41
C LYS A 189 44.15 -8.34 12.98
N ILE A 190 42.86 -8.54 13.14
CA ILE A 190 41.95 -7.58 13.76
C ILE A 190 41.79 -7.98 15.24
N ASN A 191 41.97 -7.03 16.15
CA ASN A 191 41.61 -7.20 17.56
C ASN A 191 40.50 -6.19 17.87
N PRO A 192 39.23 -6.63 17.86
CA PRO A 192 38.10 -5.79 18.24
C PRO A 192 38.18 -5.39 19.71
N GLU A 193 37.84 -4.13 20.00
CA GLU A 193 37.85 -3.57 21.36
C GLU A 193 36.44 -3.13 21.79
N LYS A 194 35.66 -2.56 20.86
CA LYS A 194 34.31 -2.04 21.12
C LYS A 194 33.42 -2.16 19.88
N VAL A 195 32.10 -2.33 20.11
CA VAL A 195 31.09 -2.25 19.06
C VAL A 195 31.17 -0.89 18.35
N GLY A 196 31.23 -0.90 17.04
CA GLY A 196 31.36 0.30 16.22
C GLY A 196 31.84 -0.01 14.82
N SER A 197 32.05 1.04 14.03
CA SER A 197 32.64 0.93 12.70
C SER A 197 34.03 1.57 12.68
N VAL A 198 34.97 0.90 12.03
CA VAL A 198 36.33 1.38 11.81
C VAL A 198 36.76 1.06 10.39
N THR A 199 37.49 1.96 9.77
CA THR A 199 38.12 1.70 8.48
C THR A 199 39.56 1.24 8.67
N LEU A 200 40.00 0.31 7.84
CA LEU A 200 41.38 -0.16 7.80
C LEU A 200 42.00 0.19 6.44
N LYS A 201 43.17 0.84 6.47
CA LYS A 201 44.05 1.00 5.31
C LYS A 201 45.49 0.66 5.66
N ILE A 202 46.26 0.22 4.68
CA ILE A 202 47.70 0.00 4.83
C ILE A 202 48.44 1.13 4.16
N LYS A 203 49.43 1.69 4.86
CA LYS A 203 50.38 2.66 4.33
C LYS A 203 51.77 2.03 4.26
N TYR A 204 52.44 2.25 3.14
CA TYR A 204 53.86 1.93 2.95
C TYR A 204 54.61 3.21 2.62
N GLN A 205 55.63 3.53 3.43
CA GLN A 205 56.52 4.66 3.19
C GLN A 205 57.90 4.18 2.75
N SER A 206 58.34 4.60 1.56
CA SER A 206 59.69 4.35 1.07
C SER A 206 60.57 5.60 1.24
N LYS A 207 61.82 5.43 1.68
CA LYS A 207 62.81 6.52 1.82
C LYS A 207 63.21 7.21 0.49
N SER A 208 62.71 6.72 -0.65
CA SER A 208 63.22 7.09 -1.98
C SER A 208 62.16 7.27 -3.07
N ASN A 209 60.88 6.94 -2.85
CA ASN A 209 59.90 6.87 -3.95
C ASN A 209 58.44 7.18 -3.55
N GLY A 210 58.24 8.01 -2.52
CA GLY A 210 56.90 8.43 -2.10
C GLY A 210 56.11 7.35 -1.36
N GLU A 211 54.88 7.72 -0.99
CA GLU A 211 53.95 6.94 -0.17
C GLU A 211 53.01 6.10 -1.05
N LYS A 212 52.72 4.86 -0.62
CA LYS A 212 51.71 3.99 -1.25
C LYS A 212 50.67 3.56 -0.21
N THR A 213 49.41 3.50 -0.62
CA THR A 213 48.30 3.09 0.24
C THR A 213 47.47 1.98 -0.40
N SER A 214 46.88 1.11 0.41
CA SER A 214 45.89 0.13 -0.05
C SER A 214 44.51 0.73 -0.30
N ASN A 215 43.57 -0.10 -0.77
CA ASN A 215 42.14 0.16 -0.59
C ASN A 215 41.77 0.30 0.89
N VAL A 216 40.64 0.94 1.14
CA VAL A 216 40.06 1.12 2.47
C VAL A 216 39.01 0.02 2.69
N VAL A 217 39.06 -0.63 3.84
CA VAL A 217 38.11 -1.68 4.23
C VAL A 217 37.26 -1.20 5.39
N SER A 218 35.94 -1.32 5.26
CA SER A 218 35.01 -1.02 6.34
C SER A 218 34.85 -2.24 7.24
N ILE A 219 35.20 -2.09 8.51
CA ILE A 219 35.06 -3.15 9.51
C ILE A 219 33.97 -2.73 10.48
N VAL A 220 32.98 -3.61 10.67
CA VAL A 220 31.90 -3.42 11.64
C VAL A 220 32.11 -4.42 12.76
N VAL A 221 32.44 -3.92 13.94
CA VAL A 221 32.54 -4.73 15.15
C VAL A 221 31.15 -4.82 15.78
N ILE A 222 30.66 -6.02 15.98
CA ILE A 222 29.37 -6.31 16.62
C ILE A 222 29.55 -7.19 17.85
N ASP A 223 28.59 -7.13 18.76
CA ASP A 223 28.47 -8.11 19.84
C ASP A 223 27.61 -9.29 19.36
N LYS A 224 28.25 -10.30 18.76
CA LYS A 224 27.57 -11.51 18.29
C LYS A 224 26.90 -12.29 19.43
N VAL A 225 27.42 -12.21 20.66
CA VAL A 225 26.86 -12.95 21.80
C VAL A 225 25.55 -12.29 22.23
N ALA A 226 25.56 -10.96 22.39
CA ALA A 226 24.34 -10.21 22.71
C ALA A 226 23.28 -10.32 21.61
N GLN A 227 23.68 -10.20 20.34
CA GLN A 227 22.76 -10.33 19.21
C GLN A 227 22.21 -11.76 19.04
N LYS A 228 23.02 -12.79 19.30
CA LYS A 228 22.53 -14.17 19.35
C LYS A 228 21.49 -14.35 20.46
N LYS A 229 21.72 -13.78 21.65
CA LYS A 229 20.73 -13.80 22.74
C LYS A 229 19.41 -13.15 22.33
N GLN A 230 19.45 -11.99 21.66
CA GLN A 230 18.25 -11.34 21.11
C GLN A 230 17.50 -12.24 20.12
N ALA A 231 18.23 -12.92 19.22
CA ALA A 231 17.64 -13.86 18.30
C ALA A 231 17.00 -15.05 19.04
N ASP A 232 17.69 -15.65 20.01
CA ASP A 232 17.20 -16.78 20.80
C ASP A 232 15.91 -16.41 21.58
N ASP A 233 15.82 -15.20 22.12
CA ASP A 233 14.63 -14.70 22.83
C ASP A 233 13.43 -14.52 21.89
N ILE A 234 13.66 -14.10 20.63
CA ILE A 234 12.62 -14.01 19.60
C ILE A 234 12.22 -15.39 19.09
N ILE A 235 13.18 -16.29 18.82
CA ILE A 235 12.93 -17.68 18.40
C ILE A 235 12.01 -18.38 19.40
N LYS A 236 12.27 -18.24 20.71
CA LYS A 236 11.41 -18.80 21.77
C LYS A 236 9.98 -18.27 21.72
N GLN A 237 9.80 -16.97 21.49
CA GLN A 237 8.46 -16.38 21.38
C GLN A 237 7.72 -16.88 20.14
N ILE A 238 8.43 -17.02 19.02
CA ILE A 238 7.89 -17.58 17.77
C ILE A 238 7.52 -19.06 17.95
N ASP A 239 8.35 -19.84 18.64
CA ASP A 239 8.06 -21.26 18.89
C ASP A 239 6.91 -21.48 19.87
N ALA A 240 6.62 -20.49 20.72
CA ALA A 240 5.44 -20.46 21.56
C ALA A 240 4.16 -20.04 20.83
N LEU A 241 4.22 -19.67 19.54
CA LEU A 241 3.04 -19.47 18.70
C LEU A 241 2.44 -20.84 18.35
N SER A 242 1.47 -21.28 19.15
CA SER A 242 0.67 -22.47 18.89
C SER A 242 -0.81 -22.14 19.10
N ASN A 243 -1.68 -22.59 18.21
CA ASN A 243 -3.15 -22.41 18.29
C ASN A 243 -3.56 -20.94 18.50
N VAL A 244 -3.12 -20.07 17.60
CA VAL A 244 -3.35 -18.64 17.67
C VAL A 244 -4.85 -18.32 17.55
N THR A 245 -5.32 -17.39 18.37
CA THR A 245 -6.71 -16.93 18.42
C THR A 245 -6.83 -15.44 18.06
N LEU A 246 -8.05 -14.91 17.97
CA LEU A 246 -8.26 -13.48 17.69
C LEU A 246 -7.64 -12.57 18.76
N ASP A 247 -7.62 -13.01 20.01
CA ASP A 247 -7.07 -12.25 21.14
C ASP A 247 -5.53 -12.15 21.07
N ASP A 248 -4.88 -13.01 20.28
CA ASP A 248 -3.43 -12.98 20.06
C ASP A 248 -2.98 -11.92 19.04
N TYR A 249 -3.90 -11.18 18.40
CA TYR A 249 -3.56 -10.20 17.36
C TYR A 249 -2.44 -9.23 17.78
N ASP A 250 -2.63 -8.53 18.90
CA ASP A 250 -1.65 -7.56 19.40
C ASP A 250 -0.30 -8.21 19.76
N LYS A 251 -0.35 -9.45 20.26
CA LYS A 251 0.84 -10.22 20.63
C LYS A 251 1.65 -10.59 19.38
N VAL A 252 0.98 -11.07 18.33
CA VAL A 252 1.61 -11.42 17.05
C VAL A 252 2.17 -10.17 16.37
N GLN A 253 1.42 -9.05 16.35
CA GLN A 253 1.89 -7.77 15.79
C GLN A 253 3.11 -7.21 16.54
N LYS A 254 3.13 -7.30 17.87
CA LYS A 254 4.29 -6.90 18.68
C LYS A 254 5.51 -7.78 18.40
N LEU A 255 5.30 -9.09 18.25
CA LEU A 255 6.37 -10.03 17.94
C LEU A 255 6.95 -9.81 16.53
N ASP A 256 6.09 -9.57 15.53
CA ASP A 256 6.51 -9.21 14.18
C ASP A 256 7.35 -7.92 14.18
N SER A 257 6.88 -6.90 14.90
CA SER A 257 7.61 -5.64 15.07
C SER A 257 8.97 -5.84 15.76
N ALA A 258 9.03 -6.67 16.81
CA ALA A 258 10.26 -6.99 17.51
C ALA A 258 11.26 -7.73 16.61
N TYR A 259 10.78 -8.70 15.82
CA TYR A 259 11.59 -9.42 14.83
C TYR A 259 12.13 -8.47 13.73
N LYS A 260 11.27 -7.58 13.19
CA LYS A 260 11.65 -6.63 12.15
C LYS A 260 12.75 -5.67 12.61
N ASN A 261 12.76 -5.31 13.89
CA ASN A 261 13.72 -4.40 14.53
C ASN A 261 15.03 -5.06 15.00
N LEU A 262 15.19 -6.38 14.84
CA LEU A 262 16.45 -7.05 15.17
C LEU A 262 17.61 -6.55 14.29
N PRO A 263 18.84 -6.44 14.84
CA PRO A 263 20.04 -6.24 14.03
C PRO A 263 20.20 -7.34 12.97
N GLU A 264 20.81 -7.01 11.83
CA GLU A 264 20.91 -7.92 10.67
C GLU A 264 21.47 -9.30 11.01
N TYR A 265 22.53 -9.36 11.82
CA TYR A 265 23.10 -10.64 12.26
C TYR A 265 22.15 -11.42 13.16
N ALA A 266 21.49 -10.78 14.14
CA ALA A 266 20.46 -11.44 14.96
C ALA A 266 19.29 -11.95 14.10
N LYS A 267 18.79 -11.12 13.18
CA LYS A 267 17.68 -11.45 12.28
C LYS A 267 17.99 -12.66 11.40
N SER A 268 19.23 -12.78 10.93
CA SER A 268 19.69 -13.93 10.13
C SER A 268 19.67 -15.27 10.87
N LEU A 269 19.65 -15.25 12.21
CA LEU A 269 19.60 -16.45 13.04
C LEU A 269 18.16 -16.94 13.30
N VAL A 270 17.15 -16.08 13.11
CA VAL A 270 15.74 -16.42 13.35
C VAL A 270 15.14 -17.09 12.11
N SER A 271 15.42 -18.39 11.95
CA SER A 271 15.00 -19.16 10.78
C SER A 271 13.52 -19.58 10.78
N ASN A 272 12.84 -19.51 11.92
CA ASN A 272 11.43 -19.89 12.09
C ASN A 272 10.45 -18.71 11.93
N ASN A 273 10.92 -17.55 11.46
CA ASN A 273 10.13 -16.33 11.25
C ASN A 273 8.84 -16.53 10.44
N ARG A 274 8.79 -17.55 9.57
CA ARG A 274 7.60 -17.89 8.78
C ARG A 274 6.35 -18.10 9.65
N LYS A 275 6.51 -18.65 10.85
CA LYS A 275 5.42 -18.86 11.82
C LYS A 275 4.72 -17.57 12.26
N ILE A 276 5.41 -16.42 12.20
CA ILE A 276 4.79 -15.11 12.47
C ILE A 276 3.74 -14.83 11.39
N TYR A 277 4.13 -14.95 10.12
CA TYR A 277 3.22 -14.70 8.99
C TYR A 277 2.06 -15.70 8.97
N ASP A 278 2.33 -16.98 9.21
CA ASP A 278 1.28 -17.99 9.26
C ASP A 278 0.29 -17.73 10.42
N ALA A 279 0.77 -17.19 11.55
CA ALA A 279 -0.07 -16.75 12.66
C ALA A 279 -0.94 -15.53 12.29
N GLU A 280 -0.36 -14.53 11.62
CA GLU A 280 -1.10 -13.36 11.11
C GLU A 280 -2.21 -13.78 10.14
N ASP A 281 -1.89 -14.65 9.17
CA ASP A 281 -2.85 -15.18 8.20
C ASP A 281 -3.97 -15.97 8.92
N THR A 282 -3.61 -16.82 9.90
CA THR A 282 -4.58 -17.58 10.70
C THR A 282 -5.53 -16.65 11.44
N ILE A 283 -5.03 -15.59 12.08
CA ILE A 283 -5.88 -14.61 12.78
C ILE A 283 -6.82 -13.91 11.80
N ALA A 284 -6.32 -13.51 10.62
CA ALA A 284 -7.14 -12.88 9.60
C ALA A 284 -8.27 -13.80 9.10
N ASP A 285 -7.99 -15.09 8.92
CA ASP A 285 -9.00 -16.07 8.50
C ASP A 285 -10.00 -16.38 9.61
N LEU A 286 -9.56 -16.46 10.87
CA LEU A 286 -10.46 -16.53 12.03
C LEU A 286 -11.39 -15.31 12.11
N ALA A 287 -10.87 -14.11 11.80
CA ALA A 287 -11.64 -12.87 11.82
C ALA A 287 -12.74 -12.90 10.75
N LYS A 288 -12.39 -13.30 9.52
CA LYS A 288 -13.36 -13.49 8.42
C LYS A 288 -14.41 -14.54 8.77
N ALA A 289 -13.99 -15.68 9.30
CA ALA A 289 -14.92 -16.75 9.69
C ALA A 289 -15.90 -16.28 10.77
N LYS A 290 -15.43 -15.48 11.73
CA LYS A 290 -16.27 -14.90 12.79
C LYS A 290 -17.21 -13.82 12.27
N ALA A 291 -16.78 -13.03 11.28
CA ALA A 291 -17.57 -11.97 10.66
C ALA A 291 -18.63 -12.49 9.66
N ALA A 292 -18.42 -13.66 9.06
CA ALA A 292 -19.28 -14.20 8.01
C ALA A 292 -20.79 -14.25 8.36
N PRO A 293 -21.22 -14.65 9.57
CA PRO A 293 -22.65 -14.62 9.93
C PRO A 293 -23.24 -13.20 9.92
N THR A 294 -22.46 -12.20 10.34
CA THR A 294 -22.87 -10.79 10.31
C THR A 294 -23.00 -10.29 8.88
N ILE A 295 -22.02 -10.61 8.03
CA ILE A 295 -22.06 -10.25 6.59
C ILE A 295 -23.32 -10.80 5.94
N GLN A 296 -23.62 -12.10 6.16
CA GLN A 296 -24.83 -12.73 5.63
C GLN A 296 -26.12 -12.12 6.18
N ALA A 297 -26.14 -11.73 7.46
CA ALA A 297 -27.30 -11.09 8.07
C ALA A 297 -27.57 -9.72 7.46
N ILE A 298 -26.51 -8.96 7.15
CA ILE A 298 -26.60 -7.68 6.45
C ILE A 298 -27.07 -7.88 5.01
N ASP A 299 -26.49 -8.82 4.26
CA ASP A 299 -26.90 -9.12 2.87
C ASP A 299 -28.38 -9.52 2.78
N LYS A 300 -28.89 -10.20 3.81
CA LYS A 300 -30.30 -10.63 3.90
C LYS A 300 -31.27 -9.47 4.12
N ILE A 301 -30.82 -8.29 4.52
CA ILE A 301 -31.68 -7.10 4.66
C ILE A 301 -32.31 -6.77 3.29
N GLY A 302 -31.51 -6.80 2.22
CA GLY A 302 -31.95 -6.47 0.87
C GLY A 302 -32.51 -5.04 0.78
N THR A 303 -33.57 -4.86 0.01
CA THR A 303 -34.27 -3.56 -0.07
C THR A 303 -34.96 -3.24 1.25
N VAL A 304 -34.71 -2.04 1.78
CA VAL A 304 -35.29 -1.60 3.04
C VAL A 304 -36.76 -1.24 2.84
N THR A 305 -37.60 -1.81 3.71
CA THR A 305 -39.03 -1.55 3.80
C THR A 305 -39.40 -1.33 5.26
N LYS A 306 -40.64 -0.92 5.52
CA LYS A 306 -41.16 -0.79 6.90
C LYS A 306 -41.04 -2.05 7.75
N ASP A 307 -41.03 -3.22 7.11
CA ASP A 307 -40.96 -4.52 7.79
C ASP A 307 -39.51 -4.99 8.03
N SER A 308 -38.51 -4.30 7.50
CA SER A 308 -37.10 -4.69 7.57
C SER A 308 -36.49 -4.56 8.98
N GLY A 309 -37.17 -3.89 9.92
CA GLY A 309 -36.63 -3.60 11.26
C GLY A 309 -36.10 -4.81 12.02
N LYS A 310 -36.77 -5.96 11.97
CA LYS A 310 -36.30 -7.18 12.65
C LYS A 310 -34.98 -7.72 12.07
N ASN A 311 -34.79 -7.62 10.76
CA ASN A 311 -33.57 -8.09 10.10
C ASN A 311 -32.41 -7.14 10.38
N ILE A 312 -32.66 -5.83 10.33
CA ILE A 312 -31.69 -4.79 10.67
C ILE A 312 -31.24 -4.93 12.13
N ASP A 313 -32.17 -5.06 13.07
CA ASP A 313 -31.86 -5.28 14.50
C ASP A 313 -31.03 -6.54 14.73
N ALA A 314 -31.33 -7.62 14.02
CA ALA A 314 -30.57 -8.87 14.13
C ALA A 314 -29.14 -8.71 13.60
N ALA A 315 -28.97 -8.05 12.45
CA ALA A 315 -27.65 -7.75 11.89
C ALA A 315 -26.83 -6.83 12.80
N ARG A 316 -27.45 -5.77 13.36
CA ARG A 316 -26.82 -4.87 14.33
C ARG A 316 -26.35 -5.61 15.59
N LYS A 317 -27.20 -6.44 16.18
CA LYS A 317 -26.83 -7.25 17.37
C LYS A 317 -25.67 -8.20 17.08
N LEU A 318 -25.64 -8.83 15.90
CA LEU A 318 -24.54 -9.68 15.49
C LEU A 318 -23.24 -8.88 15.35
N TYR A 319 -23.28 -7.72 14.70
CA TYR A 319 -22.13 -6.82 14.55
C TYR A 319 -21.59 -6.33 15.90
N ASP A 320 -22.47 -5.87 16.79
CA ASP A 320 -22.07 -5.32 18.09
C ASP A 320 -21.43 -6.38 19.00
N SER A 321 -21.81 -7.66 18.81
CA SER A 321 -21.26 -8.81 19.54
C SER A 321 -19.93 -9.33 18.98
N LEU A 322 -19.45 -8.81 17.85
CA LEU A 322 -18.16 -9.21 17.29
C LEU A 322 -16.99 -8.64 18.12
N PRO A 323 -15.89 -9.39 18.28
CA PRO A 323 -14.64 -8.81 18.78
C PRO A 323 -14.08 -7.79 17.77
N ASP A 324 -13.33 -6.80 18.25
CA ASP A 324 -12.86 -5.68 17.41
C ASP A 324 -12.03 -6.14 16.20
N GLY A 325 -11.20 -7.18 16.36
CA GLY A 325 -10.45 -7.77 15.25
C GLY A 325 -11.33 -8.41 14.17
N ALA A 326 -12.53 -8.87 14.51
CA ALA A 326 -13.49 -9.42 13.54
C ALA A 326 -14.40 -8.35 12.92
N LYS A 327 -14.64 -7.22 13.60
CA LYS A 327 -15.44 -6.12 13.04
C LYS A 327 -14.83 -5.56 11.76
N GLN A 328 -13.50 -5.47 11.69
CA GLN A 328 -12.77 -5.02 10.50
C GLN A 328 -12.97 -5.95 9.28
N ALA A 329 -13.36 -7.21 9.50
CA ALA A 329 -13.62 -8.16 8.44
C ALA A 329 -15.06 -8.10 7.91
N VAL A 330 -15.96 -7.30 8.50
CA VAL A 330 -17.33 -7.09 8.02
C VAL A 330 -17.31 -6.07 6.88
N THR A 331 -17.30 -6.55 5.64
CA THR A 331 -17.08 -5.71 4.45
C THR A 331 -18.28 -4.85 4.04
N ASN A 332 -19.49 -5.21 4.47
CA ASN A 332 -20.76 -4.56 4.13
C ASN A 332 -21.34 -3.77 5.32
N TYR A 333 -20.51 -3.33 6.26
CA TYR A 333 -20.98 -2.57 7.43
C TYR A 333 -21.74 -1.29 7.04
N ASP A 334 -21.29 -0.61 5.99
CA ASP A 334 -21.94 0.63 5.52
C ASP A 334 -23.36 0.39 5.01
N ASP A 335 -23.66 -0.82 4.51
CA ASP A 335 -25.01 -1.20 4.08
C ASP A 335 -25.95 -1.33 5.30
N LEU A 336 -25.44 -1.80 6.44
CA LEU A 336 -26.21 -1.84 7.69
C LEU A 336 -26.56 -0.43 8.19
N VAL A 337 -25.59 0.49 8.17
CA VAL A 337 -25.79 1.88 8.59
C VAL A 337 -26.79 2.57 7.66
N SER A 338 -26.64 2.37 6.35
CA SER A 338 -27.57 2.90 5.35
C SER A 338 -28.98 2.34 5.57
N ALA A 339 -29.11 1.04 5.84
CA ALA A 339 -30.40 0.41 6.07
C ALA A 339 -31.13 0.94 7.31
N GLU A 340 -30.40 1.22 8.40
CA GLU A 340 -30.97 1.85 9.59
C GLU A 340 -31.49 3.25 9.32
N SER A 341 -30.70 4.06 8.60
CA SER A 341 -31.09 5.43 8.22
C SER A 341 -32.31 5.44 7.30
N GLU A 342 -32.36 4.53 6.34
CA GLU A 342 -33.51 4.38 5.43
C GLU A 342 -34.77 3.97 6.19
N LEU A 343 -34.66 2.99 7.10
CA LEU A 343 -35.79 2.55 7.91
C LEU A 343 -36.32 3.69 8.80
N GLN A 344 -35.43 4.47 9.41
CA GLN A 344 -35.82 5.65 10.20
C GLN A 344 -36.59 6.67 9.35
N SER A 345 -36.15 6.89 8.10
CA SER A 345 -36.81 7.81 7.18
C SER A 345 -38.19 7.30 6.76
N ILE A 346 -38.33 6.00 6.48
CA ILE A 346 -39.62 5.35 6.19
C ILE A 346 -40.57 5.50 7.37
N GLN A 347 -40.10 5.22 8.60
CA GLN A 347 -40.91 5.33 9.80
C GLN A 347 -41.35 6.77 10.07
N ALA A 348 -40.48 7.76 9.84
CA ALA A 348 -40.83 9.18 9.97
C ALA A 348 -41.90 9.58 8.95
N ALA A 349 -41.78 9.15 7.69
CA ALA A 349 -42.78 9.41 6.66
C ALA A 349 -44.13 8.74 6.97
N GLU A 350 -44.14 7.51 7.49
CA GLU A 350 -45.36 6.82 7.93
C GLU A 350 -46.02 7.54 9.11
N GLN A 351 -45.23 8.03 10.08
CA GLN A 351 -45.75 8.80 11.20
C GLN A 351 -46.32 10.15 10.76
N GLU A 352 -45.64 10.88 9.86
CA GLU A 352 -46.14 12.14 9.31
C GLU A 352 -47.44 11.93 8.53
N ALA A 353 -47.52 10.89 7.70
CA ALA A 353 -48.73 10.54 6.97
C ALA A 353 -49.88 10.18 7.94
N ALA A 354 -49.60 9.38 8.97
CA ALA A 354 -50.58 9.03 9.99
C ALA A 354 -51.06 10.26 10.78
N GLN A 355 -50.15 11.18 11.11
CA GLN A 355 -50.46 12.44 11.78
C GLN A 355 -51.36 13.32 10.91
N LYS A 356 -51.04 13.51 9.63
CA LYS A 356 -51.89 14.28 8.71
C LYS A 356 -53.30 13.69 8.60
N VAL A 357 -53.41 12.37 8.49
CA VAL A 357 -54.72 11.70 8.48
C VAL A 357 -55.50 11.96 9.76
N GLN A 358 -54.82 11.96 10.91
CA GLN A 358 -55.44 12.26 12.20
C GLN A 358 -55.86 13.74 12.30
N GLU A 359 -55.02 14.67 11.88
CA GLU A 359 -55.32 16.11 11.84
C GLU A 359 -56.54 16.42 10.96
N ILE A 360 -56.64 15.79 9.78
CA ILE A 360 -57.80 15.92 8.89
C ILE A 360 -59.06 15.42 9.61
N LYS A 361 -59.00 14.25 10.26
CA LYS A 361 -60.14 13.69 11.01
C LYS A 361 -60.57 14.60 12.15
N ASP A 362 -59.61 15.11 12.91
CA ASP A 362 -59.88 15.99 14.05
C ASP A 362 -60.48 17.33 13.59
N PHE A 363 -59.98 17.90 12.50
CA PHE A 363 -60.58 19.09 11.90
C PHE A 363 -62.03 18.83 11.45
N LYS A 364 -62.28 17.74 10.70
CA LYS A 364 -63.62 17.35 10.25
C LYS A 364 -64.58 17.15 11.42
N ASN A 365 -64.11 16.57 12.53
CA ASN A 365 -64.91 16.37 13.75
C ASN A 365 -65.15 17.68 14.53
N SER A 366 -64.22 18.62 14.46
CA SER A 366 -64.35 19.93 15.12
C SER A 366 -65.33 20.89 14.41
N CYS A 367 -65.64 20.62 13.14
CA CYS A 367 -66.54 21.45 12.34
C CYS A 367 -67.95 21.46 12.92
N GLY A 368 -68.46 22.66 13.22
CA GLY A 368 -69.82 22.87 13.71
C GLY A 368 -70.88 22.60 12.64
N SER A 369 -72.07 22.22 13.09
CA SER A 369 -73.26 22.15 12.24
C SER A 369 -74.05 23.44 12.37
N TYR A 370 -74.32 24.10 11.25
CA TYR A 370 -75.14 25.31 11.18
C TYR A 370 -76.17 25.18 10.06
N SER A 371 -77.32 25.82 10.20
CA SER A 371 -78.28 25.95 9.11
C SER A 371 -77.94 27.14 8.21
N TYR A 372 -78.31 27.07 6.94
CA TYR A 372 -78.16 28.18 6.01
C TYR A 372 -78.79 29.48 6.56
N LYS A 373 -79.99 29.38 7.15
CA LYS A 373 -80.72 30.55 7.68
C LYS A 373 -80.02 31.24 8.84
N GLU A 374 -79.23 30.53 9.66
CA GLU A 374 -78.46 31.13 10.74
C GLU A 374 -77.32 31.98 10.19
N ILE A 375 -76.55 31.40 9.28
CA ILE A 375 -75.38 32.07 8.70
C ILE A 375 -75.78 33.17 7.71
N ALA A 376 -76.90 33.03 6.99
CA ALA A 376 -77.39 34.04 6.06
C ALA A 376 -77.96 35.28 6.78
N ARG A 377 -78.49 35.11 7.99
CA ARG A 377 -79.02 36.24 8.78
C ARG A 377 -77.92 37.04 9.47
N ASN A 378 -76.86 36.40 9.92
CA ASN A 378 -75.80 37.04 10.71
C ASN A 378 -74.38 36.61 10.25
N PRO A 379 -74.03 36.77 8.96
CA PRO A 379 -72.82 36.18 8.37
C PRO A 379 -71.52 36.59 9.09
N ASP A 380 -71.41 37.86 9.49
CA ASP A 380 -70.23 38.38 10.20
C ASP A 380 -70.00 37.68 11.56
N SER A 381 -71.08 37.27 12.23
CA SER A 381 -71.00 36.58 13.54
C SER A 381 -70.54 35.13 13.45
N TYR A 382 -70.49 34.57 12.24
CA TYR A 382 -70.03 33.20 11.98
C TYR A 382 -68.71 33.15 11.20
N THR A 383 -68.24 34.28 10.70
CA THR A 383 -66.94 34.37 10.01
C THR A 383 -65.83 33.83 10.91
N GLY A 384 -64.97 32.98 10.35
CA GLY A 384 -63.88 32.33 11.08
C GLY A 384 -64.26 31.05 11.84
N LYS A 385 -65.54 30.70 11.95
CA LYS A 385 -65.97 29.43 12.57
C LYS A 385 -65.83 28.28 11.58
N SER A 386 -65.28 27.16 12.05
CA SER A 386 -65.24 25.90 11.30
C SER A 386 -66.64 25.30 11.19
N ALA A 387 -67.04 24.91 9.99
CA ALA A 387 -68.39 24.43 9.70
C ALA A 387 -68.37 23.25 8.72
N LYS A 388 -69.42 22.42 8.83
CA LYS A 388 -69.71 21.31 7.93
C LYS A 388 -71.03 21.53 7.23
N PHE A 389 -71.04 21.43 5.90
CA PHE A 389 -72.26 21.41 5.09
C PHE A 389 -72.22 20.26 4.09
N THR A 390 -73.37 19.69 3.79
CA THR A 390 -73.55 18.76 2.67
C THR A 390 -74.51 19.39 1.69
N GLY A 391 -74.22 19.32 0.40
CA GLY A 391 -75.04 19.97 -0.62
C GLY A 391 -74.80 19.45 -2.02
N GLN A 392 -75.66 19.87 -2.94
CA GLN A 392 -75.54 19.58 -4.37
C GLN A 392 -74.85 20.74 -5.10
N VAL A 393 -73.83 20.44 -5.88
CA VAL A 393 -73.13 21.44 -6.71
C VAL A 393 -74.03 21.84 -7.88
N ILE A 394 -74.34 23.11 -8.00
CA ILE A 394 -75.17 23.66 -9.09
C ILE A 394 -74.38 24.46 -10.12
N GLN A 395 -73.13 24.82 -9.80
CA GLN A 395 -72.25 25.50 -10.72
C GLN A 395 -70.79 25.34 -10.29
N VAL A 396 -69.92 25.03 -11.25
CA VAL A 396 -68.45 24.99 -11.07
C VAL A 396 -67.81 26.14 -11.83
N ILE A 397 -67.07 26.99 -11.12
CA ILE A 397 -66.36 28.15 -11.66
C ILE A 397 -64.87 27.91 -11.43
N ASN A 398 -64.16 27.49 -12.48
CA ASN A 398 -62.73 27.22 -12.40
C ASN A 398 -61.93 28.52 -12.53
N ASP A 399 -61.02 28.77 -11.58
CA ASP A 399 -60.03 29.85 -11.67
C ASP A 399 -58.63 29.32 -11.28
N GLY A 400 -57.91 28.81 -12.28
CA GLY A 400 -56.59 28.22 -12.08
C GLY A 400 -56.62 27.00 -11.17
N ASN A 401 -55.95 27.07 -10.01
CA ASN A 401 -55.88 26.00 -9.02
C ASN A 401 -56.99 26.08 -7.96
N GLU A 402 -57.72 27.19 -7.93
CA GLU A 402 -58.87 27.41 -7.07
C GLU A 402 -60.14 27.14 -7.88
N VAL A 403 -61.13 26.56 -7.21
CA VAL A 403 -62.46 26.38 -7.76
C VAL A 403 -63.46 27.07 -6.85
N ALA A 404 -64.28 27.92 -7.45
CA ALA A 404 -65.46 28.44 -6.81
C ALA A 404 -66.65 27.57 -7.19
N LEU A 405 -67.40 27.12 -6.20
CA LEU A 405 -68.59 26.29 -6.36
C LEU A 405 -69.79 27.05 -5.85
N ARG A 406 -70.91 26.92 -6.55
CA ARG A 406 -72.22 27.25 -5.98
C ARG A 406 -72.88 25.95 -5.58
N VAL A 407 -73.23 25.85 -4.31
CA VAL A 407 -73.70 24.59 -3.72
C VAL A 407 -75.00 24.86 -2.96
N ASN A 408 -76.06 24.12 -3.31
CA ASN A 408 -77.32 24.16 -2.58
C ASN A 408 -77.22 23.24 -1.35
N VAL A 409 -77.31 23.82 -0.14
CA VAL A 409 -76.98 23.12 1.11
C VAL A 409 -78.19 22.70 1.95
N THR A 410 -79.41 23.07 1.55
CA THR A 410 -80.64 22.67 2.23
C THR A 410 -81.36 21.60 1.42
N LYS A 411 -81.51 20.40 1.98
CA LYS A 411 -82.28 19.31 1.36
C LYS A 411 -83.77 19.42 1.70
N GLY A 412 -84.62 19.63 0.70
CA GLY A 412 -86.07 19.66 0.83
C GLY A 412 -86.72 18.27 0.91
N GLU A 413 -88.02 18.22 1.23
CA GLU A 413 -88.78 16.98 1.44
C GLU A 413 -88.85 16.08 0.19
N TYR A 414 -88.81 16.67 -1.00
CA TYR A 414 -88.85 15.94 -2.29
C TYR A 414 -87.45 15.60 -2.82
N GLY A 415 -86.40 15.74 -2.00
CA GLY A 415 -85.02 15.49 -2.41
C GLY A 415 -84.39 16.58 -3.27
N LEU A 416 -85.11 17.68 -3.52
CA LEU A 416 -84.59 18.87 -4.19
C LEU A 416 -83.69 19.65 -3.22
N TRP A 417 -82.53 20.09 -3.71
CA TRP A 417 -81.60 20.91 -2.95
C TRP A 417 -81.84 22.40 -3.23
N ASP A 418 -81.85 23.20 -2.17
CA ASP A 418 -82.09 24.65 -2.19
C ASP A 418 -81.06 25.38 -1.31
N ASP A 419 -81.17 26.71 -1.23
CA ASP A 419 -80.30 27.61 -0.48
C ASP A 419 -78.82 27.54 -0.92
N THR A 420 -78.43 28.44 -1.83
CA THR A 420 -77.09 28.45 -2.40
C THR A 420 -76.05 29.10 -1.49
N MET A 421 -74.96 28.40 -1.21
CA MET A 421 -73.73 28.93 -0.65
C MET A 421 -72.63 29.05 -1.70
N TYR A 422 -71.76 30.04 -1.53
CA TYR A 422 -70.55 30.21 -2.32
C TYR A 422 -69.38 29.51 -1.62
N ILE A 423 -68.72 28.59 -2.31
CA ILE A 423 -67.68 27.74 -1.72
C ILE A 423 -66.40 27.94 -2.51
N VAL A 424 -65.34 28.31 -1.82
CA VAL A 424 -64.00 28.40 -2.39
C VAL A 424 -63.21 27.17 -1.96
N TYR A 425 -62.61 26.47 -2.90
CA TYR A 425 -61.82 25.28 -2.63
C TYR A 425 -60.54 25.25 -3.48
N SER A 426 -59.41 24.93 -2.86
CA SER A 426 -58.16 24.66 -3.56
C SER A 426 -57.90 23.17 -3.58
N TYR A 427 -57.70 22.60 -4.77
CA TYR A 427 -57.37 21.17 -4.88
C TYR A 427 -55.98 20.90 -4.25
N PRO A 428 -55.84 19.90 -3.34
CA PRO A 428 -54.58 19.59 -2.69
C PRO A 428 -53.46 19.25 -3.66
N ASP A 429 -53.80 18.55 -4.75
CA ASP A 429 -52.89 18.15 -5.80
C ASP A 429 -53.64 17.86 -7.11
N SER A 430 -52.90 17.65 -8.20
CA SER A 430 -53.47 17.37 -9.52
C SER A 430 -54.14 16.00 -9.66
N SER A 431 -53.93 15.09 -8.71
CA SER A 431 -54.58 13.76 -8.68
C SER A 431 -55.95 13.79 -8.00
N SER A 432 -56.29 14.89 -7.34
CA SER A 432 -57.58 15.10 -6.70
C SER A 432 -58.74 15.02 -7.74
N PRO A 433 -59.79 14.22 -7.48
CA PRO A 433 -60.95 14.15 -8.35
C PRO A 433 -61.56 15.53 -8.58
N LYS A 434 -61.92 15.83 -9.83
CA LYS A 434 -62.57 17.10 -10.17
C LYS A 434 -64.03 17.04 -9.72
N ILE A 435 -64.46 18.09 -9.03
CA ILE A 435 -65.85 18.30 -8.63
C ILE A 435 -66.62 18.74 -9.85
N LEU A 436 -67.76 18.10 -10.10
CA LEU A 436 -68.64 18.36 -11.23
C LEU A 436 -69.97 18.97 -10.76
N GLU A 437 -70.71 19.52 -11.71
CA GLU A 437 -72.11 19.87 -11.48
C GLU A 437 -72.91 18.60 -11.17
N ASP A 438 -73.97 18.74 -10.38
CA ASP A 438 -74.81 17.68 -9.83
C ASP A 438 -74.16 16.78 -8.76
N ASP A 439 -72.85 16.89 -8.50
CA ASP A 439 -72.18 16.15 -7.42
C ASP A 439 -72.79 16.49 -6.06
N ILE A 440 -72.99 15.46 -5.22
CA ILE A 440 -73.29 15.65 -3.81
C ILE A 440 -71.98 15.64 -3.05
N ILE A 441 -71.67 16.77 -2.41
CA ILE A 441 -70.42 16.97 -1.69
C ILE A 441 -70.65 17.30 -0.23
N THR A 442 -69.75 16.86 0.63
CA THR A 442 -69.64 17.32 2.02
C THR A 442 -68.40 18.17 2.18
N MET A 443 -68.59 19.40 2.62
CA MET A 443 -67.57 20.43 2.70
C MET A 443 -67.26 20.72 4.16
N TYR A 444 -65.98 20.75 4.47
CA TYR A 444 -65.43 21.07 5.79
C TYR A 444 -64.51 22.27 5.63
N GLY A 445 -64.80 23.36 6.30
CA GLY A 445 -64.08 24.60 6.08
C GLY A 445 -64.44 25.70 7.04
N THR A 446 -63.95 26.89 6.76
CA THR A 446 -64.17 28.07 7.59
C THR A 446 -65.20 28.97 6.89
N LEU A 447 -66.22 29.40 7.63
CA LEU A 447 -67.19 30.37 7.13
C LEU A 447 -66.50 31.71 6.87
N ALA A 448 -66.77 32.31 5.71
CA ALA A 448 -66.08 33.49 5.18
C ALA A 448 -66.99 34.74 5.12
N GLY A 449 -68.15 34.69 5.76
CA GLY A 449 -69.13 35.79 5.70
C GLY A 449 -69.97 35.70 4.43
N ASN A 450 -70.01 36.76 3.63
CA ASN A 450 -70.76 36.82 2.38
C ASN A 450 -69.82 37.05 1.19
N GLU A 451 -70.15 36.44 0.06
CA GLU A 451 -69.56 36.71 -1.24
C GLU A 451 -70.58 37.40 -2.15
N THR A 452 -70.14 38.37 -2.96
CA THR A 452 -71.01 39.06 -3.93
C THR A 452 -70.49 38.86 -5.35
N TYR A 453 -71.32 38.33 -6.24
CA TYR A 453 -70.99 38.13 -7.64
C TYR A 453 -72.07 38.67 -8.58
N THR A 454 -71.71 38.93 -9.83
CA THR A 454 -72.67 39.36 -10.87
C THR A 454 -73.25 38.14 -11.56
N SER A 455 -74.58 38.00 -11.53
CA SER A 455 -75.30 36.94 -12.24
C SER A 455 -75.20 37.10 -13.76
N THR A 456 -75.52 36.05 -14.50
CA THR A 456 -75.55 36.05 -15.98
C THR A 456 -76.53 37.08 -16.58
N LEU A 457 -77.51 37.54 -15.80
CA LEU A 457 -78.47 38.59 -16.17
C LEU A 457 -78.03 40.00 -15.70
N GLY A 458 -76.82 40.15 -15.16
CA GLY A 458 -76.24 41.44 -14.77
C GLY A 458 -76.61 41.93 -13.36
N ALA A 459 -77.43 41.21 -12.60
CA ALA A 459 -77.76 41.55 -11.22
C ALA A 459 -76.67 41.08 -10.24
N SER A 460 -76.33 41.92 -9.24
CA SER A 460 -75.46 41.51 -8.13
C SER A 460 -76.22 40.59 -7.17
N VAL A 461 -75.61 39.46 -6.83
CA VAL A 461 -76.13 38.46 -5.89
C VAL A 461 -75.15 38.32 -4.74
N THR A 462 -75.63 38.50 -3.51
CA THR A 462 -74.84 38.35 -2.27
C THR A 462 -75.33 37.14 -1.50
N ILE A 463 -74.47 36.16 -1.26
CA ILE A 463 -74.80 34.89 -0.58
C ILE A 463 -73.73 34.51 0.46
N PRO A 464 -74.06 33.69 1.47
CA PRO A 464 -73.09 33.20 2.45
C PRO A 464 -71.96 32.40 1.79
N ALA A 465 -70.76 32.53 2.33
CA ALA A 465 -69.55 31.96 1.78
C ALA A 465 -68.78 31.07 2.76
N MET A 466 -68.08 30.07 2.22
CA MET A 466 -67.16 29.20 2.96
C MET A 466 -65.86 29.00 2.16
N ALA A 467 -64.73 29.08 2.85
CA ALA A 467 -63.47 28.55 2.36
C ALA A 467 -63.34 27.08 2.80
N ALA A 468 -63.59 26.15 1.90
CA ALA A 468 -63.47 24.72 2.15
C ALA A 468 -62.00 24.31 2.22
N GLN A 469 -61.66 23.53 3.23
CA GLN A 469 -60.34 22.91 3.40
C GLN A 469 -60.34 21.45 2.94
N TYR A 470 -61.46 20.74 3.16
CA TYR A 470 -61.64 19.35 2.73
C TYR A 470 -63.03 19.16 2.13
N ILE A 471 -63.11 18.38 1.05
CA ILE A 471 -64.36 18.02 0.39
C ILE A 471 -64.39 16.50 0.19
N ASP A 472 -65.49 15.87 0.59
CA ASP A 472 -65.81 14.47 0.31
C ASP A 472 -66.94 14.41 -0.72
N ILE A 473 -66.70 13.78 -1.87
CA ILE A 473 -67.69 13.54 -2.94
C ILE A 473 -68.40 12.20 -2.66
N GLN A 474 -69.73 12.15 -2.81
CA GLN A 474 -70.56 10.97 -2.48
C GLN A 474 -70.84 10.04 -3.65
#